data_AF-A0A835ZIY1-F1
#
_entry.id   AF-A0A835ZIY1-F1
#
_cell.length_a   1.000
_cell.length_b   1.000
_cell.length_c   1.000
_cell.angle_alpha   90.00
_cell.angle_beta   90.00
_cell.angle_gamma   90.00
#
_symmetry.space_group_name_H-M   'P 1'
#
loop_
_entity.id
_entity.type
_entity.pdbx_description
1 polymer ?
#
loop_
_entity_poly.entity_id
_entity_poly.type
_entity_poly.pdbx_seq_one_letter_code
_entity_poly.pdbx_strand_id
1 'polypeptide(L)'
;MRQQQVPADAYTYNSLLLACKDARAVLRLLKEMKSEGLKPNVYCYTTAMKTCNRSNSSKHCLQLMADMKQDGVRPSGSTFNIALVACRQKGRWQKALQLFAEMARQRITPDHLHYTSLMLLLGKAGRREELLSVVATLQAALEHTITATTSTGTSSSAATG
;
A
#
# COMPACT_ATOMS: atom_id res chain seq x y z
N MET A 1 -32.48 -26.69 18.68
CA MET A 1 -31.19 -26.13 18.25
C MET A 1 -31.45 -24.87 17.41
N ARG A 2 -31.60 -23.71 18.06
CA ARG A 2 -31.88 -22.45 17.35
C ARG A 2 -30.58 -21.97 16.70
N GLN A 3 -30.53 -21.99 15.36
CA GLN A 3 -29.54 -21.26 14.59
C GLN A 3 -29.63 -19.79 14.99
N GLN A 4 -28.68 -19.31 15.78
CA GLN A 4 -28.50 -17.88 15.95
C GLN A 4 -28.05 -17.34 14.60
N GLN A 5 -28.95 -16.62 13.93
CA GLN A 5 -28.57 -15.57 12.99
C GLN A 5 -27.78 -14.54 13.80
N VAL A 6 -26.48 -14.79 13.99
CA VAL A 6 -25.56 -13.73 14.38
C VAL A 6 -25.51 -12.83 13.15
N PRO A 7 -26.00 -11.57 13.23
CA PRO A 7 -25.90 -10.66 12.10
C PRO A 7 -24.41 -10.57 11.76
N ALA A 8 -24.05 -10.97 10.55
CA ALA A 8 -22.68 -10.92 10.08
C ALA A 8 -22.24 -9.47 10.13
N ASP A 9 -21.52 -9.12 11.19
CA ASP A 9 -21.01 -7.78 11.40
C ASP A 9 -19.69 -7.59 10.63
N ALA A 10 -19.20 -6.35 10.58
CA ALA A 10 -17.94 -6.06 9.93
C ALA A 10 -16.76 -6.89 10.49
N TYR A 11 -16.84 -7.35 11.75
CA TYR A 11 -15.83 -8.19 12.39
C TYR A 11 -15.83 -9.63 11.86
N THR A 12 -17.02 -10.20 11.64
CA THR A 12 -17.19 -11.53 11.05
C THR A 12 -16.60 -11.55 9.65
N TYR A 13 -16.90 -10.53 8.82
CA TYR A 13 -16.31 -10.40 7.50
C TYR A 13 -14.79 -10.21 7.52
N ASN A 14 -14.27 -9.37 8.44
CA ASN A 14 -12.82 -9.19 8.56
C ASN A 14 -12.10 -10.51 8.88
N SER A 15 -12.69 -11.32 9.76
CA SER A 15 -12.15 -12.63 10.14
C SER A 15 -12.19 -13.62 8.97
N LEU A 16 -13.30 -13.64 8.22
CA LEU A 16 -13.44 -14.48 7.02
C LEU A 16 -12.48 -14.05 5.90
N LEU A 17 -12.28 -12.74 5.69
CA LEU A 17 -11.33 -12.20 4.72
C LEU A 17 -9.89 -12.61 5.07
N LEU A 18 -9.53 -12.63 6.36
CA LEU A 18 -8.22 -13.07 6.82
C LEU A 18 -7.99 -14.57 6.62
N ALA A 19 -9.04 -15.38 6.81
CA ALA A 19 -8.98 -16.83 6.60
C ALA A 19 -8.87 -17.22 5.12
N CYS A 20 -9.25 -16.32 4.19
CA CYS A 20 -9.21 -16.59 2.76
C CYS A 20 -7.79 -16.66 2.20
N LYS A 21 -7.46 -17.80 1.59
CA LYS A 21 -6.20 -18.01 0.85
C LYS A 21 -6.32 -17.81 -0.66
N ASP A 22 -7.52 -17.90 -1.22
CA ASP A 22 -7.79 -17.70 -2.66
C ASP A 22 -8.31 -16.28 -2.92
N ALA A 23 -7.79 -15.64 -3.96
CA ALA A 23 -8.26 -14.35 -4.46
C ALA A 23 -9.74 -14.37 -4.85
N ARG A 24 -10.27 -15.48 -5.40
CA ARG A 24 -11.69 -15.54 -5.78
C ARG A 24 -12.61 -15.52 -4.57
N ALA A 25 -12.23 -16.21 -3.50
CA ALA A 25 -12.99 -16.24 -2.26
C ALA A 25 -13.04 -14.86 -1.60
N VAL A 26 -11.88 -14.18 -1.50
CA VAL A 26 -11.80 -12.86 -0.85
C VAL A 26 -12.58 -11.80 -1.62
N LEU A 27 -12.60 -11.86 -2.96
CA LEU A 27 -13.39 -10.96 -3.80
C LEU A 27 -14.89 -11.18 -3.66
N ARG A 28 -15.33 -12.44 -3.56
CA ARG A 28 -16.75 -12.77 -3.32
C ARG A 28 -17.22 -12.23 -1.96
N LEU A 29 -16.46 -12.48 -0.90
CA LEU A 29 -16.79 -11.97 0.43
C LEU A 29 -16.85 -10.44 0.49
N LEU A 30 -15.93 -9.75 -0.19
CA LEU A 30 -15.99 -8.28 -0.29
C LEU A 30 -17.25 -7.80 -1.00
N LYS A 31 -17.69 -8.51 -2.05
CA LYS A 31 -18.92 -8.18 -2.78
C LYS A 31 -20.17 -8.45 -1.93
N GLU A 32 -20.17 -9.57 -1.21
CA GLU A 32 -21.25 -9.96 -0.28
C GLU A 32 -21.41 -8.93 0.84
N MET A 33 -20.31 -8.54 1.48
CA MET A 33 -20.27 -7.46 2.47
C MET A 33 -20.90 -6.17 1.94
N LYS A 34 -20.56 -5.76 0.71
CA LYS A 34 -21.17 -4.59 0.07
C LYS A 34 -22.67 -4.77 -0.20
N SER A 35 -23.11 -5.96 -0.63
CA SER A 35 -24.53 -6.23 -0.92
C SER A 35 -25.40 -6.27 0.33
N GLU A 36 -24.81 -6.59 1.48
CA GLU A 36 -25.48 -6.50 2.79
C GLU A 36 -25.49 -5.08 3.36
N GLY A 37 -25.02 -4.08 2.59
CA GLY A 37 -25.00 -2.68 3.00
C GLY A 37 -23.84 -2.33 3.94
N LEU A 38 -22.92 -3.26 4.21
CA LEU A 38 -21.74 -3.01 5.02
C LEU A 38 -20.67 -2.32 4.19
N LYS A 39 -20.10 -1.23 4.72
CA LYS A 39 -19.02 -0.49 4.07
C LYS A 39 -17.66 -1.12 4.36
N PRO A 40 -16.94 -1.66 3.36
CA PRO A 40 -15.60 -2.18 3.58
C PRO A 40 -14.65 -1.07 4.01
N ASN A 41 -13.83 -1.34 5.02
CA ASN A 41 -12.85 -0.39 5.51
C ASN A 41 -11.47 -0.63 4.88
N VAL A 42 -10.47 0.18 5.28
CA VAL A 42 -9.07 0.05 4.82
C VAL A 42 -8.52 -1.35 5.06
N TYR A 43 -8.87 -1.99 6.19
CA TYR A 43 -8.41 -3.32 6.54
C TYR A 43 -8.96 -4.38 5.58
N CYS A 44 -10.26 -4.35 5.26
CA CYS A 44 -10.90 -5.26 4.31
C CYS A 44 -10.17 -5.24 2.96
N TYR A 45 -9.96 -4.03 2.41
CA TYR A 45 -9.27 -3.82 1.14
C TYR A 45 -7.81 -4.26 1.19
N THR A 46 -7.08 -3.88 2.23
CA THR A 46 -5.66 -4.24 2.41
C THR A 46 -5.49 -5.75 2.46
N THR A 47 -6.35 -6.46 3.20
CA THR A 47 -6.31 -7.93 3.30
C THR A 47 -6.64 -8.59 1.97
N ALA A 48 -7.70 -8.14 1.28
CA ALA A 48 -8.04 -8.66 -0.03
C ALA A 48 -6.93 -8.45 -1.08
N MET A 49 -6.30 -7.28 -1.09
CA MET A 49 -5.16 -6.99 -1.96
C MET A 49 -3.97 -7.90 -1.65
N LYS A 50 -3.65 -8.15 -0.37
CA LYS A 50 -2.58 -9.09 0.03
C LYS A 50 -2.86 -10.50 -0.50
N THR A 51 -4.08 -11.00 -0.34
CA THR A 51 -4.46 -12.34 -0.83
C THR A 51 -4.43 -12.41 -2.35
N CYS A 52 -4.87 -11.36 -3.06
CA CYS A 52 -4.76 -11.27 -4.52
C CYS A 52 -3.30 -11.30 -4.99
N ASN A 53 -2.40 -10.62 -4.27
CA ASN A 53 -0.97 -10.62 -4.57
C ASN A 53 -0.32 -12.00 -4.39
N ARG A 54 -0.69 -12.72 -3.33
CA ARG A 54 -0.22 -14.09 -3.09
C ARG A 54 -0.71 -15.06 -4.17
N SER A 55 -1.91 -14.82 -4.69
CA SER A 55 -2.50 -15.60 -5.79
C SER A 55 -2.05 -15.14 -7.19
N ASN A 56 -0.96 -14.37 -7.29
CA ASN A 56 -0.38 -13.84 -8.54
C ASN A 56 -1.39 -13.04 -9.41
N SER A 57 -2.45 -12.51 -8.79
CA SER A 57 -3.59 -11.84 -9.42
C SER A 57 -3.44 -10.32 -9.34
N SER A 58 -2.33 -9.79 -9.90
CA SER A 58 -2.02 -8.36 -9.89
C SER A 58 -3.12 -7.46 -10.47
N LYS A 59 -3.86 -7.92 -11.49
CA LYS A 59 -4.99 -7.17 -12.07
C LYS A 59 -6.07 -6.90 -11.02
N HIS A 60 -6.50 -7.94 -10.30
CA HIS A 60 -7.48 -7.81 -9.21
C HIS A 60 -6.95 -6.95 -8.06
N CYS A 61 -5.65 -7.07 -7.73
CA CYS A 61 -5.04 -6.22 -6.71
C CYS A 61 -5.13 -4.73 -7.06
N LEU A 62 -4.85 -4.36 -8.32
CA LEU A 62 -4.93 -2.97 -8.78
C LEU A 62 -6.37 -2.49 -8.91
N GLN A 63 -7.29 -3.37 -9.32
CA GLN A 63 -8.72 -3.06 -9.34
C GLN A 63 -9.24 -2.77 -7.94
N LEU A 64 -8.92 -3.60 -6.95
CA LEU A 64 -9.30 -3.37 -5.55
C LEU A 64 -8.79 -2.04 -5.01
N MET A 65 -7.60 -1.59 -5.42
CA MET A 65 -7.09 -0.28 -5.05
C MET A 65 -7.90 0.87 -5.68
N ALA A 66 -8.40 0.68 -6.91
CA ALA A 66 -9.28 1.64 -7.56
C ALA A 66 -10.67 1.65 -6.88
N ASP A 67 -11.24 0.48 -6.59
CA ASP A 67 -12.52 0.32 -5.90
C ASP A 67 -12.46 0.96 -4.50
N MET A 68 -11.36 0.75 -3.77
CA MET A 68 -11.11 1.38 -2.48
C MET A 68 -11.20 2.91 -2.57
N LYS A 69 -10.62 3.52 -3.61
CA LYS A 69 -10.70 4.97 -3.83
C LYS A 69 -12.11 5.42 -4.23
N GLN A 70 -12.81 4.66 -5.06
CA GLN A 70 -14.18 4.96 -5.49
C GLN A 70 -15.16 4.90 -4.32
N ASP A 71 -14.96 3.96 -3.40
CA ASP A 71 -15.73 3.85 -2.16
C ASP A 71 -15.38 4.94 -1.13
N GLY A 72 -14.50 5.89 -1.46
CA GLY A 72 -14.06 6.98 -0.58
C GLY A 72 -13.08 6.53 0.51
N VAL A 73 -12.54 5.31 0.44
CA VAL A 73 -11.59 4.78 1.41
C VAL A 73 -10.18 5.20 1.01
N ARG A 74 -9.50 5.97 1.87
CA ARG A 74 -8.17 6.51 1.54
C ARG A 74 -7.08 5.42 1.62
N PRO A 75 -6.31 5.18 0.55
CA PRO A 75 -5.19 4.24 0.58
C PRO A 75 -4.13 4.65 1.61
N SER A 76 -3.57 3.65 2.31
CA SER A 76 -2.46 3.82 3.23
C SER A 76 -1.12 3.47 2.56
N GLY A 77 0.02 3.83 3.17
CA GLY A 77 1.34 3.40 2.70
C GLY A 77 1.43 1.89 2.49
N SER A 78 0.92 1.09 3.44
CA SER A 78 0.80 -0.37 3.29
C SER A 78 0.05 -0.79 2.03
N THR A 79 -1.01 -0.07 1.66
CA THR A 79 -1.81 -0.34 0.44
C THR A 79 -0.98 -0.10 -0.82
N PHE A 80 -0.22 1.00 -0.87
CA PHE A 80 0.68 1.31 -1.97
C PHE A 80 1.81 0.29 -2.09
N ASN A 81 2.42 -0.13 -0.97
CA ASN A 81 3.45 -1.17 -0.98
C ASN A 81 2.93 -2.48 -1.61
N ILE A 82 1.72 -2.92 -1.24
CA ILE A 82 1.10 -4.11 -1.83
C ILE A 82 0.90 -3.92 -3.35
N ALA A 83 0.40 -2.76 -3.79
CA ALA A 83 0.21 -2.47 -5.21
C ALA A 83 1.55 -2.42 -5.99
N LEU A 84 2.63 -1.88 -5.39
CA LEU A 84 3.97 -1.88 -5.99
C LEU A 84 4.54 -3.29 -6.12
N VAL A 85 4.37 -4.13 -5.09
CA VAL A 85 4.76 -5.55 -5.16
C VAL A 85 3.98 -6.26 -6.27
N ALA A 86 2.69 -5.96 -6.46
CA ALA A 86 1.87 -6.50 -7.55
C ALA A 86 2.45 -6.12 -8.93
N CYS A 87 2.83 -4.84 -9.08
CA CYS A 87 3.45 -4.33 -10.31
C CYS A 87 4.81 -4.99 -10.55
N ARG A 88 5.61 -5.19 -9.49
CA ARG A 88 6.93 -5.85 -9.56
C ARG A 88 6.82 -7.27 -10.07
N GLN A 89 5.86 -8.05 -9.57
CA GLN A 89 5.67 -9.45 -9.98
C GLN A 89 5.30 -9.60 -11.46
N LYS A 90 4.63 -8.60 -12.07
CA LYS A 90 4.24 -8.62 -13.49
C LYS A 90 5.07 -7.69 -14.38
N GLY A 91 6.17 -7.12 -13.89
CA GLY A 91 7.02 -6.23 -14.68
C GLY A 91 6.35 -4.91 -15.10
N ARG A 92 5.28 -4.47 -14.42
CA ARG A 92 4.50 -3.27 -14.78
C ARG A 92 5.15 -1.98 -14.26
N TRP A 93 6.35 -1.66 -14.73
CA TRP A 93 7.15 -0.52 -14.26
C TRP A 93 6.45 0.85 -14.45
N GLN A 94 5.77 1.06 -15.58
CA GLN A 94 5.01 2.31 -15.83
C GLN A 94 3.95 2.55 -14.75
N LYS A 95 3.23 1.49 -14.37
CA LYS A 95 2.19 1.59 -13.34
C LYS A 95 2.80 1.82 -11.96
N ALA A 96 3.95 1.22 -11.68
CA ALA A 96 4.65 1.46 -10.42
C ALA A 96 5.11 2.92 -10.28
N LEU A 97 5.64 3.54 -11.33
CA LEU A 97 5.98 4.98 -11.33
C LEU A 97 4.75 5.85 -11.11
N GLN A 98 3.62 5.55 -11.77
CA GLN A 98 2.35 6.25 -11.53
C GLN A 98 1.88 6.14 -10.08
N LEU A 99 1.99 4.94 -9.49
CA LEU A 99 1.64 4.72 -8.07
C LEU A 99 2.56 5.52 -7.14
N PHE A 100 3.84 5.62 -7.46
CA PHE A 100 4.81 6.40 -6.68
C PHE A 100 4.52 7.90 -6.74
N ALA A 101 4.25 8.44 -7.93
CA ALA A 101 3.85 9.84 -8.10
C ALA A 101 2.52 10.14 -7.37
N GLU A 102 1.58 9.20 -7.39
CA GLU A 102 0.31 9.31 -6.67
C GLU A 102 0.52 9.37 -5.14
N MET A 103 1.52 8.65 -4.58
CA MET A 103 1.83 8.77 -3.14
C MET A 103 2.23 10.20 -2.77
N ALA A 104 3.09 10.83 -3.58
CA ALA A 104 3.49 12.22 -3.37
C ALA A 104 2.28 13.17 -3.45
N ARG A 105 1.40 12.99 -4.44
CA ARG A 105 0.16 13.79 -4.59
C ARG A 105 -0.77 13.63 -3.39
N GLN A 106 -0.81 12.44 -2.78
CA GLN A 106 -1.59 12.15 -1.58
C GLN A 106 -0.88 12.53 -0.28
N ARG A 107 0.29 13.18 -0.34
CA ARG A 107 1.15 13.51 0.82
C ARG A 107 1.48 12.28 1.68
N ILE A 108 1.68 11.13 1.04
CA ILE A 108 2.15 9.90 1.68
C ILE A 108 3.64 9.79 1.40
N THR A 109 4.45 9.91 2.44
CA THR A 109 5.91 9.77 2.32
C THR A 109 6.25 8.31 2.00
N PRO A 110 6.93 8.04 0.86
CA PRO A 110 7.38 6.69 0.54
C PRO A 110 8.42 6.21 1.56
N ASP A 111 8.24 5.00 2.07
CA ASP A 111 9.23 4.33 2.93
C ASP A 111 10.27 3.52 2.12
N HIS A 112 11.25 2.96 2.82
CA HIS A 112 12.29 2.11 2.25
C HIS A 112 11.76 0.90 1.45
N LEU A 113 10.60 0.33 1.81
CA LEU A 113 9.99 -0.80 1.09
C LEU A 113 9.43 -0.35 -0.26
N HIS A 114 8.87 0.86 -0.34
CA HIS A 114 8.37 1.42 -1.60
C HIS A 114 9.53 1.64 -2.57
N TYR A 115 10.60 2.32 -2.12
CA TYR A 115 11.80 2.55 -2.94
C TYR A 115 12.44 1.24 -3.39
N THR A 116 12.64 0.30 -2.47
CA THR A 116 13.22 -1.03 -2.77
C THR A 116 12.39 -1.76 -3.83
N SER A 117 11.06 -1.76 -3.71
CA SER A 117 10.18 -2.42 -4.66
C SER A 117 10.23 -1.79 -6.04
N LEU A 118 10.28 -0.45 -6.12
CA LEU A 118 10.38 0.28 -7.38
C LEU A 118 11.75 0.09 -8.05
N MET A 119 12.84 0.20 -7.30
CA MET A 119 14.20 0.02 -7.80
C MET A 119 14.43 -1.38 -8.37
N LEU A 120 14.00 -2.43 -7.63
CA LEU A 120 14.09 -3.81 -8.12
C LEU A 120 13.27 -4.04 -9.39
N LEU A 121 12.13 -3.38 -9.53
CA LEU A 121 11.30 -3.46 -10.73
C LEU A 121 11.96 -2.75 -11.93
N LEU A 122 12.45 -1.53 -11.74
CA LEU A 122 13.11 -0.75 -12.79
C LEU A 122 14.41 -1.42 -13.25
N GLY A 123 15.21 -1.95 -12.31
CA GLY A 123 16.42 -2.71 -12.62
C GLY A 123 16.11 -3.96 -13.46
N LYS A 124 15.08 -4.73 -13.09
CA LYS A 124 14.64 -5.89 -13.89
C LYS A 124 14.07 -5.50 -15.26
N ALA A 125 13.48 -4.31 -15.39
CA ALA A 125 12.94 -3.80 -16.64
C ALA A 125 13.98 -3.09 -17.53
N GLY A 126 15.25 -2.98 -17.10
CA GLY A 126 16.30 -2.28 -17.83
C GLY A 126 16.13 -0.75 -17.89
N ARG A 127 15.29 -0.19 -17.02
CA ARG A 127 14.95 1.24 -16.98
C ARG A 127 15.98 2.03 -16.17
N ARG A 128 17.18 2.15 -16.72
CA ARG A 128 18.36 2.70 -16.02
C ARG A 128 18.18 4.17 -15.65
N GLU A 129 17.62 4.98 -16.55
CA GLU A 129 17.43 6.42 -16.32
C GLU A 129 16.45 6.66 -15.17
N GLU A 130 15.30 5.98 -15.18
CA GLU A 130 14.33 6.07 -14.10
C GLU A 130 14.89 5.52 -12.78
N LEU A 131 15.67 4.44 -12.83
CA LEU A 131 16.32 3.90 -11.65
C LEU A 131 17.29 4.91 -11.02
N LEU A 132 18.12 5.55 -11.84
CA LEU A 132 19.06 6.58 -11.38
C LEU A 132 18.35 7.79 -10.79
N SER A 133 17.26 8.22 -11.43
CA SER A 133 16.41 9.29 -10.90
C SER A 133 15.86 8.94 -9.52
N VAL A 134 15.33 7.72 -9.34
CA VAL A 134 14.81 7.26 -8.05
C VAL A 134 15.92 7.19 -6.98
N VAL A 135 17.11 6.68 -7.33
CA VAL A 135 18.25 6.64 -6.40
C VAL A 135 18.68 8.03 -5.97
N ALA A 136 18.77 8.99 -6.90
CA ALA A 136 19.11 10.38 -6.59
C ALA A 136 18.09 11.01 -5.63
N THR A 137 16.78 10.76 -5.85
CA THR A 137 15.75 11.27 -4.93
C THR A 137 15.86 10.69 -3.52
N LEU A 138 16.24 9.40 -3.40
CA LEU A 138 16.44 8.77 -2.11
C LEU A 138 17.66 9.34 -1.38
N GLN A 139 18.78 9.55 -2.09
CA GLN A 139 19.99 10.15 -1.54
C GLN A 139 19.74 11.57 -1.03
N ALA A 140 19.08 12.41 -1.82
CA ALA A 140 18.70 13.76 -1.40
C ALA A 140 17.80 13.76 -0.16
N ALA A 141 16.84 12.84 -0.07
CA ALA A 141 15.97 12.71 1.10
C ALA A 141 16.74 12.28 2.38
N LEU A 142 17.77 11.43 2.23
CA LEU A 142 18.65 11.00 3.33
C LEU A 142 19.54 12.15 3.84
N GLU A 143 20.13 12.92 2.94
CA GLU A 143 21.00 14.06 3.27
C GLU A 143 20.25 15.16 4.05
N HIS A 144 19.03 15.51 3.61
CA HIS A 144 18.18 16.48 4.33
C HIS A 144 17.82 16.02 5.75
N THR A 145 17.61 14.71 5.95
CA THR A 145 17.28 14.15 7.26
C THR A 145 18.46 14.26 8.25
N ILE A 146 19.69 14.02 7.76
CA ILE A 146 20.92 14.14 8.58
C ILE A 146 21.15 15.60 9.00
N THR A 147 21.03 16.54 8.06
CA THR A 147 21.23 17.97 8.35
C THR A 147 20.22 18.54 9.37
N ALA A 148 18.97 18.08 9.33
CA ALA A 148 17.93 18.50 10.28
C ALA A 148 18.21 18.01 11.72
N THR A 149 18.80 16.83 11.88
CA THR A 149 19.16 16.29 13.21
C THR A 149 20.40 16.95 13.82
N THR A 150 21.33 17.46 13.01
CA THR A 150 22.51 18.20 13.49
C THR A 150 22.19 19.62 13.95
N SER A 151 21.17 20.29 13.39
CA SER A 151 20.82 21.66 13.77
C SER A 151 20.01 21.77 15.07
N THR A 152 19.36 20.69 15.52
CA THR A 152 18.55 20.68 16.77
C THR A 152 19.36 20.38 18.03
N GLY A 153 20.67 20.11 17.91
CA GLY A 153 21.55 19.79 19.05
C GLY A 153 22.29 21.00 19.68
N THR A 154 22.23 22.19 19.07
CA THR A 154 23.08 23.34 19.46
C THR A 154 22.36 24.47 20.21
N SER A 155 21.10 24.32 20.63
CA SER A 155 20.35 25.37 21.35
C SER A 155 19.98 25.00 22.80
N SER A 156 20.89 24.36 23.56
CA SER A 156 20.63 24.06 24.99
C SER A 156 21.87 24.12 25.91
N SER A 157 22.88 24.96 25.64
CA SER A 157 23.99 25.16 26.62
C SER A 157 24.54 26.59 26.73
N ALA A 158 23.68 27.61 26.71
CA ALA A 158 24.13 28.96 27.03
C ALA A 158 23.01 29.82 27.65
N ALA A 159 22.76 29.67 28.95
CA ALA A 159 22.19 30.74 29.80
C ALA A 159 22.12 30.29 31.29
N THR A 160 23.27 30.13 31.94
CA THR A 160 23.41 30.32 33.40
C THR A 160 24.79 30.92 33.65
N GLY A 161 24.83 32.24 33.71
CA GLY A 161 25.98 33.06 34.08
C GLY A 161 25.46 34.39 34.59
#